data_AF-A0A9C8WFD1-F1
#
_entry.id   AF-A0A9C8WFD1-F1
#
_cell.length_a   1.000
_cell.length_b   1.000
_cell.length_c   1.000
_cell.angle_alpha   90.00
_cell.angle_beta   90.00
_cell.angle_gamma   90.00
#
_symmetry.space_group_name_H-M   'P 1'
#
loop_
_entity.id
_entity.type
_entity.pdbx_description
1 polymer ?
#
loop_
_entity_poly.entity_id
_entity_poly.type
_entity_poly.pdbx_seq_one_letter_code
_entity_poly.pdbx_strand_id
1 'polypeptide(L)'
;MADDMLKLARRLVDVLGESPESLRDLSVSLYKLGDVYRGVEQLEAARHCFNEGLHLAEWLTHLLPDIPQYVELSDYFETALTKLE
;
A
#
# COMPACT_ATOMS: atom_id res chain seq x y z
N MET A 1 -5.49 -5.47 14.43
CA MET A 1 -4.15 -5.45 13.80
C MET A 1 -3.85 -4.18 13.01
N ALA A 2 -4.84 -3.36 12.61
CA ALA A 2 -4.57 -2.08 11.94
C ALA A 2 -3.88 -1.04 12.87
N ASP A 3 -4.18 -1.05 14.17
CA ASP A 3 -3.68 -0.05 15.13
C ASP A 3 -2.15 -0.08 15.32
N ASP A 4 -1.54 -1.27 15.30
CA ASP A 4 -0.08 -1.43 15.41
C ASP A 4 0.65 -0.91 14.17
N MET A 5 0.06 -1.13 12.99
CA MET A 5 0.61 -0.63 11.72
C MET A 5 0.50 0.90 11.63
N LEU A 6 -0.63 1.46 12.08
CA LEU A 6 -0.83 2.91 12.20
C LEU A 6 0.22 3.57 13.09
N LYS A 7 0.53 2.95 14.24
CA LYS A 7 1.59 3.40 15.14
C LYS A 7 2.98 3.25 14.56
N LEU A 8 3.26 2.13 13.87
CA LEU A 8 4.55 1.90 13.25
C LEU A 8 4.83 2.92 12.14
N ALA A 9 3.85 3.20 11.29
CA ALA A 9 4.01 4.15 10.20
C ALA A 9 4.05 5.62 10.69
N ARG A 10 3.30 5.97 11.75
CA ARG A 10 3.44 7.27 12.41
C ARG A 10 4.86 7.44 12.96
N ARG A 11 5.40 6.38 13.58
CA ARG A 11 6.79 6.35 14.04
C ARG A 11 7.80 6.35 12.90
N LEU A 12 7.53 5.72 11.75
CA LEU A 12 8.41 5.75 10.58
C LEU A 12 8.50 7.15 9.99
N VAL A 13 7.37 7.85 9.81
CA VAL A 13 7.38 9.25 9.35
C VAL A 13 8.07 10.17 10.36
N ASP A 14 7.87 9.95 11.65
CA ASP A 14 8.45 10.76 12.72
C ASP A 14 9.95 10.49 12.93
N VAL A 15 10.41 9.23 12.80
CA VAL A 15 11.79 8.80 13.05
C VAL A 15 12.68 8.90 11.80
N LEU A 16 12.15 8.55 10.63
CA LEU A 16 12.93 8.54 9.39
C LEU A 16 12.81 9.85 8.60
N GLY A 17 11.86 10.72 8.94
CA GLY A 17 11.53 11.87 8.10
C GLY A 17 11.01 11.46 6.73
N GLU A 18 10.63 10.19 6.55
CA GLU A 18 10.07 9.69 5.30
C GLU A 18 8.76 10.44 5.05
N SER A 19 8.75 11.15 3.92
CA SER A 19 7.61 11.96 3.54
C SER A 19 6.44 11.03 3.16
N PRO A 20 5.18 11.47 3.29
CA PRO A 20 4.03 10.71 2.78
C PRO A 20 4.19 10.32 1.30
N GLU A 21 4.98 11.09 0.54
CA GLU A 21 5.42 10.78 -0.82
C GLU A 21 6.28 9.51 -0.92
N SER A 22 7.21 9.28 0.03
CA SER A 22 8.06 8.07 0.07
C SER A 22 7.24 6.82 0.32
N LEU A 23 6.26 6.91 1.22
CA LEU A 23 5.35 5.80 1.50
C LEU A 23 4.41 5.52 0.32
N ARG A 24 4.01 6.57 -0.40
CA ARG A 24 3.29 6.42 -1.66
C ARG A 24 4.13 5.72 -2.72
N ASP A 25 5.41 6.08 -2.84
CA ASP A 25 6.32 5.44 -3.79
C ASP A 25 6.58 3.96 -3.43
N LEU A 26 6.73 3.66 -2.14
CA LEU A 26 6.83 2.29 -1.63
C LEU A 26 5.57 1.48 -1.96
N SER A 27 4.39 2.05 -1.71
CA SER A 27 3.12 1.43 -2.06
C SER A 27 3.07 1.11 -3.56
N VAL A 28 3.36 2.07 -4.43
CA VAL A 28 3.38 1.86 -5.88
C VAL A 28 4.40 0.78 -6.29
N SER A 29 5.54 0.71 -5.60
CA SER A 29 6.55 -0.33 -5.84
C SER A 29 6.04 -1.72 -5.48
N LEU A 30 5.31 -1.86 -4.37
CA LEU A 30 4.63 -3.10 -4.00
C LEU A 30 3.55 -3.51 -5.00
N TYR A 31 2.81 -2.53 -5.55
CA TYR A 31 1.86 -2.81 -6.63
C TYR A 31 2.55 -3.43 -7.85
N LYS A 32 3.63 -2.81 -8.32
CA LYS A 32 4.41 -3.32 -9.47
C LYS A 32 4.98 -4.71 -9.17
N LEU A 33 5.47 -4.93 -7.95
CA LEU A 33 5.98 -6.22 -7.53
C LEU A 33 4.88 -7.28 -7.51
N GLY A 34 3.67 -6.93 -7.03
CA GLY A 34 2.49 -7.80 -7.10
C GLY A 34 2.10 -8.12 -8.54
N ASP A 35 2.19 -7.15 -9.45
CA ASP A 35 1.92 -7.35 -10.89
C ASP A 35 2.92 -8.32 -11.53
N VAL A 36 4.20 -8.19 -11.18
CA VAL A 36 5.25 -9.14 -11.60
C VAL A 36 4.96 -10.54 -11.08
N TYR A 37 4.61 -10.69 -9.80
CA TYR A 37 4.24 -11.99 -9.22
C TYR A 37 2.99 -12.58 -9.89
N ARG A 38 2.00 -11.75 -10.24
CA ARG A 38 0.84 -12.18 -11.02
C ARG A 38 1.26 -12.70 -12.40
N GLY A 39 2.20 -12.04 -13.05
CA GLY A 39 2.72 -12.44 -14.36
C GLY A 39 3.49 -13.76 -14.36
N VAL A 40 4.08 -14.16 -13.22
CA VAL A 40 4.75 -15.45 -13.03
C VAL A 40 3.86 -16.50 -12.34
N GLU A 41 2.54 -16.28 -12.35
CA GLU A 41 1.52 -17.17 -11.74
C GLU A 41 1.70 -17.41 -10.23
N GLN A 42 2.46 -16.57 -9.54
CA GLN A 42 2.62 -16.61 -8.09
C GLN A 42 1.55 -15.76 -7.40
N LEU A 43 0.30 -16.24 -7.46
CA LEU A 43 -0.86 -15.51 -6.97
C LEU A 43 -0.80 -15.22 -5.46
N GLU A 44 -0.23 -16.12 -4.65
CA GLU A 44 -0.06 -15.89 -3.20
C GLU A 44 0.93 -14.75 -2.92
N ALA A 45 2.07 -14.74 -3.61
CA ALA A 45 3.06 -13.67 -3.48
C ALA A 45 2.52 -12.33 -4.00
N ALA A 46 1.76 -12.36 -5.11
CA ALA A 46 1.07 -11.20 -5.63
C ALA A 46 0.07 -10.63 -4.62
N ARG A 47 -0.74 -11.50 -4.02
CA ARG A 47 -1.74 -11.13 -3.01
C ARG A 47 -1.09 -10.51 -1.77
N HIS A 48 0.05 -11.06 -1.33
CA HIS A 48 0.81 -10.50 -0.22
C HIS A 48 1.31 -9.09 -0.54
N CYS A 49 1.92 -8.90 -1.71
CA CYS A 49 2.42 -7.58 -2.14
C CYS A 49 1.30 -6.55 -2.26
N PHE A 50 0.15 -6.93 -2.86
CA PHE A 50 -0.98 -6.03 -2.96
C PHE A 50 -1.62 -5.72 -1.60
N ASN A 51 -1.67 -6.67 -0.66
CA ASN A 51 -2.15 -6.38 0.71
C ASN A 51 -1.24 -5.41 1.46
N GLU A 52 0.08 -5.59 1.37
CA GLU A 52 1.01 -4.64 2.00
C GLU A 52 0.90 -3.24 1.38
N GLY A 53 0.78 -3.15 0.05
CA GLY A 53 0.55 -1.88 -0.64
C GLY A 53 -0.78 -1.23 -0.27
N LEU A 54 -1.86 -2.02 -0.19
CA LEU A 54 -3.17 -1.54 0.25
C LEU A 54 -3.11 -0.95 1.66
N HIS A 55 -2.47 -1.65 2.61
CA HIS A 55 -2.34 -1.14 3.98
C HIS A 55 -1.58 0.20 4.03
N LEU A 56 -0.55 0.39 3.20
CA LEU A 56 0.15 1.68 3.10
C LEU A 56 -0.73 2.76 2.48
N ALA A 57 -1.51 2.42 1.45
CA ALA A 57 -2.46 3.31 0.79
C ALA A 57 -3.58 3.77 1.74
N GLU A 58 -4.22 2.82 2.44
CA GLU A 58 -5.23 3.10 3.47
C GLU A 58 -4.65 3.97 4.60
N TRP A 59 -3.39 3.71 4.98
CA TRP A 59 -2.71 4.49 5.99
C TRP A 59 -2.48 5.94 5.55
N LEU A 60 -2.03 6.16 4.31
CA LEU A 60 -1.89 7.51 3.73
C LEU A 60 -3.23 8.22 3.63
N THR A 61 -4.29 7.51 3.24
CA THR A 61 -5.66 8.04 3.21
C THR A 61 -6.15 8.46 4.59
N HIS A 62 -5.84 7.69 5.63
CA HIS A 62 -6.22 8.04 7.00
C HIS A 62 -5.40 9.22 7.56
N LEU A 63 -4.12 9.30 7.19
CA LEU A 63 -3.23 10.38 7.61
C LEU A 63 -3.53 11.71 6.92
N LEU A 64 -3.85 11.65 5.62
CA LEU A 64 -4.02 12.80 4.74
C LEU A 64 -5.27 12.61 3.86
N PRO A 65 -6.48 12.64 4.46
CA PRO A 65 -7.73 12.42 3.73
C PRO A 65 -8.05 13.54 2.73
N ASP A 66 -7.40 14.69 2.86
CA ASP A 66 -7.55 15.83 1.95
C ASP A 66 -6.85 15.60 0.60
N ILE A 67 -5.99 14.58 0.50
CA ILE A 67 -5.24 14.25 -0.72
C ILE A 67 -5.95 13.11 -1.46
N PRO A 68 -6.70 13.41 -2.55
CA PRO A 68 -7.48 12.41 -3.27
C PRO A 68 -6.61 11.31 -3.89
N GLN A 69 -5.35 11.63 -4.25
CA GLN A 69 -4.39 10.68 -4.80
C GLN A 69 -4.08 9.49 -3.88
N TYR A 70 -4.26 9.62 -2.56
CA TYR A 70 -4.06 8.51 -1.64
C TYR A 70 -5.31 7.62 -1.55
N VAL A 71 -6.50 8.24 -1.58
CA VAL A 71 -7.78 7.53 -1.61
C VAL A 71 -7.87 6.65 -2.87
N GLU A 72 -7.50 7.20 -4.02
CA GLU A 72 -7.44 6.47 -5.29
C GLU A 72 -6.43 5.33 -5.27
N LEU A 73 -5.33 5.48 -4.51
CA LEU A 73 -4.29 4.47 -4.40
C LEU A 73 -4.84 3.17 -3.79
N SER A 74 -5.67 3.28 -2.74
CA SER A 74 -6.35 2.14 -2.10
C SER A 74 -7.25 1.37 -3.07
N ASP A 75 -8.07 2.09 -3.85
CA ASP A 75 -8.99 1.50 -4.84
C ASP A 75 -8.24 0.69 -5.91
N TYR A 76 -7.06 1.15 -6.33
CA TYR A 76 -6.21 0.39 -7.26
C TYR A 76 -5.76 -0.96 -6.71
N PHE A 77 -5.43 -1.05 -5.42
CA PHE A 77 -5.05 -2.31 -4.79
C PHE A 77 -6.25 -3.24 -4.61
N GLU A 78 -7.39 -2.72 -4.19
CA GLU A 78 -8.63 -3.52 -4.06
C GLU A 78 -9.00 -4.14 -5.41
N THR A 79 -8.99 -3.34 -6.48
CA THR A 79 -9.24 -3.83 -7.83
C THR A 79 -8.22 -4.89 -8.27
N ALA A 80 -6.94 -4.73 -7.91
CA ALA A 80 -5.91 -5.71 -8.24
C ALA A 80 -6.08 -7.01 -7.46
N LEU A 81 -6.50 -6.95 -6.20
CA LEU A 81 -6.79 -8.11 -5.37
C LEU A 81 -8.00 -8.89 -5.89
N THR A 82 -9.08 -8.22 -6.30
CA THR A 82 -10.24 -8.88 -6.93
C THR A 82 -9.88 -9.57 -8.24
N LYS A 83 -8.90 -9.04 -8.99
CA LYS A 83 -8.41 -9.67 -10.23
C LYS A 83 -7.51 -10.89 -9.98
N LEU A 84 -7.10 -11.15 -8.74
CA LEU A 84 -6.37 -12.36 -8.37
C LEU A 84 -7.30 -13.52 -7.95
N GLU A 85 -8.61 -13.28 -7.84
CA GLU A 85 -9.64 -14.29 -7.55
C GLU A 85 -10.03 -15.11 -8.80
#